data_AF-A0A954Z8F2-F1
#
_entry.id   AF-A0A954Z8F2-F1
#
_cell.length_a   1.000
_cell.length_b   1.000
_cell.length_c   1.000
_cell.angle_alpha   90.00
_cell.angle_beta   90.00
_cell.angle_gamma   90.00
#
_symmetry.space_group_name_H-M   'P 1'
#
loop_
_entity.id
_entity.type
_entity.pdbx_description
1 polymer ?
#
loop_
_entity_poly.entity_id
_entity_poly.type
_entity_poly.pdbx_seq_one_letter_code
_entity_poly.pdbx_strand_id
1 'polypeptide(L)'
;MILSLKLALILGLGMTAQWLAFRFKLPAIVLLLGFGVGLGFIQPADALMGNDDLLFAFVSLSVGIILFEGGLSLDFREIHETHGTVLRLVTVGLGATWLLTAALAHWVAGFATSSAILLGALLTVSGPTVVLPLLRHVQPVRRIGSLTKWEGIVNDPIG
;
A
#
# COMPACT_ATOMS: atom_id res chain seq x y z
N MET A 1 -7.80 13.09 26.97
CA MET A 1 -6.98 12.10 27.72
C MET A 1 -7.17 10.66 27.21
N ILE A 2 -8.39 10.22 26.88
CA ILE A 2 -8.64 8.86 26.37
C ILE A 2 -8.14 8.67 24.92
N LEU A 3 -8.38 9.65 24.03
CA LEU A 3 -7.91 9.58 22.63
C LEU A 3 -6.38 9.53 22.51
N SER A 4 -5.68 10.37 23.27
CA SER A 4 -4.21 10.39 23.31
C SER A 4 -3.61 9.06 23.76
N LEU A 5 -4.26 8.36 24.70
CA LEU A 5 -3.83 7.03 25.14
C LEU A 5 -4.02 5.98 24.04
N LYS A 6 -5.15 6.04 23.31
CA LYS A 6 -5.43 5.15 22.19
C LYS A 6 -4.45 5.36 21.02
N LEU A 7 -4.12 6.62 20.70
CA LEU A 7 -3.10 6.93 19.70
C LEU A 7 -1.71 6.43 20.14
N ALA A 8 -1.34 6.63 21.41
CA ALA A 8 -0.10 6.09 21.96
C ALA A 8 -0.05 4.56 21.89
N LEU A 9 -1.18 3.88 22.12
CA LEU A 9 -1.29 2.43 21.95
C LEU A 9 -1.09 2.01 20.49
N ILE A 10 -1.75 2.66 19.52
CA ILE A 10 -1.60 2.36 18.09
C ILE A 10 -0.13 2.55 17.66
N LEU A 11 0.48 3.67 18.03
CA LEU A 11 1.88 3.95 17.74
C LEU A 11 2.82 2.95 18.42
N GLY A 12 2.58 2.63 19.69
CA GLY A 12 3.36 1.65 20.44
C GLY A 12 3.28 0.24 19.82
N LEU A 13 2.10 -0.19 19.39
CA LEU A 13 1.91 -1.44 18.67
C LEU A 13 2.62 -1.42 17.32
N GLY A 14 2.51 -0.32 16.57
CA GLY A 14 3.21 -0.15 15.29
C GLY A 14 4.73 -0.21 15.44
N MET A 15 5.29 0.49 16.42
CA MET A 15 6.72 0.45 16.74
C MET A 15 7.17 -0.95 17.17
N THR A 16 6.37 -1.63 17.99
CA THR A 16 6.66 -3.00 18.44
C THR A 16 6.63 -3.96 17.25
N ALA A 17 5.63 -3.85 16.37
CA ALA A 17 5.53 -4.66 15.15
C ALA A 17 6.72 -4.44 14.21
N GLN A 18 7.14 -3.18 14.01
CA GLN A 18 8.32 -2.86 13.21
C GLN A 18 9.61 -3.38 13.82
N TRP A 19 9.80 -3.22 15.13
CA TRP A 19 10.97 -3.74 15.83
C TRP A 19 11.05 -5.27 15.75
N LEU A 20 9.91 -5.94 15.93
CA LEU A 20 9.81 -7.39 15.83
C LEU A 20 10.06 -7.87 14.39
N ALA A 21 9.53 -7.16 13.39
CA ALA A 21 9.77 -7.43 11.97
C ALA A 21 11.27 -7.37 11.65
N PHE A 22 11.95 -6.32 12.11
CA PHE A 22 13.39 -6.17 11.97
C PHE A 22 14.14 -7.30 12.69
N ARG A 23 13.74 -7.65 13.91
CA ARG A 23 14.40 -8.69 14.71
C ARG A 23 14.30 -10.09 14.11
N PHE A 24 13.19 -10.41 13.45
CA PHE A 24 12.95 -11.70 12.80
C PHE A 24 13.16 -11.69 11.28
N LYS A 25 13.59 -10.55 10.71
CA LYS A 25 13.77 -10.36 9.26
C LYS A 25 12.50 -10.68 8.45
N LEU A 26 11.33 -10.38 9.03
CA LEU A 26 10.04 -10.55 8.36
C LEU A 26 9.63 -9.23 7.69
N PRO A 27 8.83 -9.26 6.61
CA PRO A 27 8.23 -8.06 6.05
C PRO A 27 7.33 -7.38 7.10
N ALA A 28 7.62 -6.11 7.41
CA ALA A 28 6.92 -5.38 8.48
C ALA A 28 5.41 -5.31 8.29
N ILE A 29 4.94 -5.25 7.04
CA ILE A 29 3.52 -5.20 6.69
C ILE A 29 2.72 -6.39 7.25
N VAL A 30 3.32 -7.59 7.29
CA VAL A 30 2.65 -8.79 7.80
C VAL A 30 2.35 -8.65 9.29
N LEU A 31 3.33 -8.17 10.06
CA LEU A 31 3.13 -7.94 11.49
C LEU A 31 2.21 -6.76 11.74
N LEU A 32 2.35 -5.66 11.00
CA LEU A 32 1.45 -4.51 11.13
C LEU A 32 -0.01 -4.90 10.87
N LEU A 33 -0.28 -5.70 9.82
CA LEU A 33 -1.60 -6.26 9.56
C LEU A 33 -2.07 -7.17 10.69
N GLY A 34 -1.21 -8.08 11.18
CA GLY A 34 -1.56 -8.99 12.26
C GLY A 34 -1.93 -8.27 13.56
N PHE A 35 -1.13 -7.28 13.98
CA PHE A 35 -1.41 -6.46 15.14
C PHE A 35 -2.65 -5.57 14.94
N GLY A 36 -2.82 -4.98 13.76
CA GLY A 36 -3.98 -4.14 13.43
C GLY A 36 -5.30 -4.92 13.43
N VAL A 37 -5.34 -6.08 12.77
CA VAL A 37 -6.50 -6.99 12.77
C VAL A 37 -6.78 -7.51 14.18
N GLY A 38 -5.74 -7.93 14.91
CA GLY A 38 -5.86 -8.38 16.29
C GLY A 38 -6.44 -7.31 17.21
N LEU A 39 -5.99 -6.05 17.08
CA LEU A 39 -6.55 -4.92 17.81
C LEU A 39 -8.01 -4.66 17.39
N GLY A 40 -8.31 -4.74 16.09
CA GLY A 40 -9.64 -4.55 15.52
C GLY A 40 -10.70 -5.53 16.06
N PHE A 41 -10.31 -6.76 16.39
CA PHE A 41 -11.21 -7.73 17.04
C PHE A 41 -11.56 -7.36 18.49
N ILE A 42 -10.68 -6.66 19.19
CA ILE A 42 -10.88 -6.27 20.60
C ILE A 42 -11.59 -4.91 20.68
N GLN A 43 -11.22 -4.00 19.78
CA GLN A 43 -11.72 -2.63 19.70
C GLN A 43 -11.91 -2.29 18.21
N PRO A 44 -13.15 -2.08 17.74
CA PRO A 44 -13.40 -1.60 16.39
C PRO A 44 -12.71 -0.26 16.14
N ALA A 45 -12.25 -0.01 14.92
CA ALA A 45 -11.51 1.20 14.56
C ALA A 45 -12.28 2.50 14.90
N ASP A 46 -13.59 2.50 14.63
CA ASP A 46 -14.51 3.61 14.89
C ASP A 46 -14.60 3.91 16.40
N ALA A 47 -14.57 2.86 17.23
CA ALA A 47 -14.52 2.99 18.68
C ALA A 47 -13.14 3.43 19.19
N LEU A 48 -12.06 3.15 18.47
CA LEU A 48 -10.71 3.61 18.81
C LEU A 48 -10.55 5.12 18.58
N MET A 49 -10.94 5.64 17.42
CA MET A 49 -10.78 7.07 17.13
C MET A 49 -11.96 7.92 17.64
N GLY A 50 -13.11 7.30 17.92
CA GLY A 50 -14.28 7.95 18.52
C GLY A 50 -15.01 8.92 17.59
N ASN A 51 -14.53 9.09 16.35
CA ASN A 51 -15.12 9.89 15.30
C ASN A 51 -14.58 9.42 13.94
N ASP A 52 -15.50 9.04 13.04
CA ASP A 52 -15.18 8.56 11.69
C ASP A 52 -14.49 9.64 10.84
N ASP A 53 -14.85 10.92 11.03
CA ASP A 53 -14.24 12.05 10.32
C ASP A 53 -12.75 12.20 10.69
N LEU A 54 -12.41 11.97 11.97
CA LEU A 54 -11.02 12.02 12.42
C LEU A 54 -10.21 10.85 11.86
N LEU A 55 -10.81 9.66 11.79
CA LEU A 55 -10.18 8.50 11.17
C LEU A 55 -9.94 8.74 9.69
N PHE A 56 -10.95 9.20 8.97
CA PHE A 56 -10.85 9.53 7.55
C PHE A 56 -9.79 10.61 7.28
N ALA A 57 -9.78 11.70 8.06
CA ALA A 57 -8.79 12.75 7.93
C ALA A 57 -7.36 12.24 8.20
N PHE A 58 -7.19 11.40 9.23
CA PHE A 58 -5.88 10.84 9.59
C PHE A 58 -5.35 9.88 8.53
N VAL A 59 -6.21 8.98 8.02
CA VAL A 59 -5.85 8.06 6.93
C VAL A 59 -5.52 8.84 5.66
N SER A 60 -6.35 9.82 5.29
CA SER A 60 -6.13 10.66 4.11
C SER A 60 -4.82 11.45 4.18
N LEU A 61 -4.52 12.04 5.34
CA LEU A 61 -3.26 12.74 5.57
C LEU A 61 -2.07 11.77 5.50
N SER A 62 -2.20 10.60 6.12
CA SER A 62 -1.14 9.58 6.13
C SER A 62 -0.84 9.07 4.72
N VAL A 63 -1.86 8.72 3.94
CA VAL A 63 -1.73 8.30 2.54
C VAL A 63 -1.11 9.41 1.70
N GLY A 64 -1.55 10.66 1.88
CA GLY A 64 -0.96 11.81 1.19
C GLY A 64 0.53 11.99 1.50
N ILE A 65 0.93 11.86 2.76
CA ILE A 65 2.35 11.93 3.17
C ILE A 65 3.15 10.77 2.58
N ILE A 66 2.62 9.54 2.60
CA ILE A 66 3.29 8.35 2.05
C ILE A 66 3.51 8.51 0.54
N LEU A 67 2.50 8.96 -0.20
CA LEU A 67 2.60 9.22 -1.64
C LEU A 67 3.62 10.33 -1.94
N PHE A 68 3.63 11.38 -1.12
CA PHE A 68 4.58 12.48 -1.25
C PHE A 68 6.03 12.03 -1.00
N GLU A 69 6.28 11.28 0.07
CA GLU A 69 7.60 10.70 0.37
C GLU A 69 8.05 9.75 -0.75
N GLY A 70 7.14 8.89 -1.23
CA GLY A 70 7.39 8.01 -2.37
C GLY A 70 7.81 8.80 -3.61
N GLY A 71 7.05 9.85 -3.96
CA GLY A 71 7.35 10.73 -5.09
C GLY A 71 8.70 11.45 -4.99
N LEU A 72 9.05 11.97 -3.80
CA LEU A 72 10.35 12.61 -3.56
C LEU A 72 11.53 11.64 -3.70
N SER A 73 11.30 10.34 -3.56
CA SER A 73 12.36 9.33 -3.70
C SER A 73 12.69 9.00 -5.16
N LEU A 74 11.91 9.47 -6.14
CA LEU A 74 12.11 9.22 -7.57
C LEU A 74 13.25 10.06 -8.14
N ASP A 75 14.13 9.42 -8.92
CA ASP A 75 15.19 10.11 -9.67
C ASP A 75 14.86 10.10 -11.17
N PHE A 76 14.55 11.28 -11.71
CA PHE A 76 14.24 11.50 -13.12
C PHE A 76 15.37 11.10 -14.08
N ARG A 77 16.60 10.93 -13.60
CA ARG A 77 17.71 10.42 -14.41
C ARG A 77 17.57 8.92 -14.69
N GLU A 78 16.94 8.16 -13.80
CA GLU A 78 16.77 6.72 -13.95
C GLU A 78 15.65 6.35 -14.94
N ILE A 79 14.61 7.19 -15.07
CA ILE A 79 13.50 6.92 -15.97
C ILE A 79 13.86 7.13 -17.44
N HIS A 80 14.89 7.92 -17.77
CA HIS A 80 15.23 8.23 -19.16
C HIS A 80 15.47 6.97 -20.02
N GLU A 81 16.03 5.90 -19.43
CA GLU A 81 16.27 4.63 -20.12
C GLU A 81 15.06 3.67 -20.12
N THR A 82 14.07 3.90 -19.24
CA THR A 82 12.95 2.96 -18.97
C THR A 82 11.56 3.56 -19.16
N HIS A 83 11.44 4.85 -19.48
CA HIS A 83 10.21 5.64 -19.56
C HIS A 83 9.10 4.97 -20.38
N GLY A 84 9.43 4.52 -21.60
CA GLY A 84 8.45 3.87 -22.47
C GLY A 84 7.91 2.55 -21.91
N THR A 85 8.69 1.85 -21.09
CA THR A 85 8.25 0.60 -20.44
C THR A 85 7.38 0.91 -19.23
N VAL A 86 7.79 1.87 -18.40
CA VAL A 86 7.01 2.33 -17.23
C VAL A 86 5.63 2.83 -17.67
N LEU A 87 5.55 3.67 -18.71
CA LEU A 87 4.26 4.16 -19.21
C LEU A 87 3.35 3.03 -19.68
N ARG A 88 3.87 2.02 -20.40
CA ARG A 88 3.08 0.87 -20.84
C ARG A 88 2.57 0.03 -19.66
N LEU A 89 3.38 -0.12 -18.62
CA LEU A 89 2.99 -0.83 -17.40
C LEU A 89 1.88 -0.07 -16.65
N VAL A 90 2.05 1.23 -16.46
CA VAL A 90 1.10 2.08 -15.73
C VAL A 90 -0.20 2.33 -16.50
N THR A 91 -0.20 2.19 -17.83
CA THR A 91 -1.42 2.37 -18.65
C THR A 91 -2.05 1.04 -19.04
N VAL A 92 -1.41 0.33 -19.96
CA VAL A 92 -1.92 -0.94 -20.52
C VAL A 92 -1.85 -2.05 -19.49
N GLY A 93 -0.74 -2.16 -18.75
CA GLY A 93 -0.58 -3.16 -17.70
C GLY A 93 -1.59 -2.99 -16.58
N LEU A 94 -1.77 -1.76 -16.09
CA LEU A 94 -2.77 -1.38 -15.11
C LEU A 94 -4.18 -1.70 -15.60
N GLY A 95 -4.57 -1.19 -16.77
CA GLY A 95 -5.91 -1.42 -17.32
C GLY A 95 -6.21 -2.91 -17.55
N ALA A 96 -5.24 -3.67 -18.04
CA ALA A 96 -5.38 -5.12 -18.21
C ALA A 96 -5.52 -5.83 -16.86
N THR A 97 -4.68 -5.49 -15.88
CA THR A 97 -4.73 -6.10 -14.53
C THR A 97 -6.06 -5.80 -13.85
N TRP A 98 -6.54 -4.56 -13.95
CA TRP A 98 -7.82 -4.13 -13.43
C TRP A 98 -8.99 -4.93 -14.02
N LEU A 99 -9.07 -4.99 -15.34
CA LEU A 99 -10.14 -5.70 -16.03
C LEU A 99 -10.10 -7.21 -15.77
N LEU A 100 -8.91 -7.81 -15.79
CA LEU A 100 -8.77 -9.25 -15.52
C LEU A 100 -9.13 -9.58 -14.08
N THR A 101 -8.69 -8.77 -13.11
CA THR A 101 -9.00 -8.99 -11.69
C THR A 101 -10.50 -8.79 -11.42
N ALA A 102 -11.12 -7.77 -12.02
CA ALA A 102 -12.56 -7.56 -11.93
C ALA A 102 -13.36 -8.70 -12.57
N ALA A 103 -12.93 -9.19 -13.75
CA ALA A 103 -13.57 -10.32 -14.42
C ALA A 103 -13.48 -11.60 -13.59
N LEU A 104 -12.30 -11.87 -13.00
CA LEU A 104 -12.12 -13.01 -12.09
C LEU A 104 -12.96 -12.85 -10.82
N ALA A 105 -13.03 -11.67 -10.23
CA ALA A 105 -13.89 -11.41 -9.07
C ALA A 105 -15.37 -11.66 -9.39
N HIS A 106 -15.83 -11.27 -10.57
CA HIS A 106 -17.21 -11.47 -10.98
C HIS A 106 -17.51 -12.94 -11.29
N TRP A 107 -16.71 -13.60 -12.13
CA TRP A 107 -17.01 -14.93 -12.65
C TRP A 107 -16.55 -16.08 -11.74
N VAL A 108 -15.45 -15.91 -11.02
CA VAL A 108 -14.90 -16.96 -10.14
C VAL A 108 -15.42 -16.82 -8.73
N ALA A 109 -15.38 -15.59 -8.18
CA ALA A 109 -15.81 -15.34 -6.80
C ALA A 109 -17.29 -14.93 -6.67
N GLY A 110 -18.00 -14.72 -7.78
CA GLY A 110 -19.44 -14.45 -7.79
C GLY A 110 -19.85 -13.07 -7.28
N PHE A 111 -18.91 -12.11 -7.22
CA PHE A 111 -19.22 -10.73 -6.80
C PHE A 111 -20.15 -10.05 -7.81
N ALA A 112 -21.03 -9.17 -7.33
CA ALA A 112 -21.78 -8.26 -8.20
C ALA A 112 -20.81 -7.39 -9.02
N THR A 113 -21.21 -7.00 -10.24
CA THR A 113 -20.32 -6.29 -11.18
C THR A 113 -19.70 -5.02 -10.58
N SER A 114 -20.46 -4.25 -9.80
CA SER A 114 -19.95 -3.04 -9.11
C SER A 114 -18.86 -3.36 -8.10
N SER A 115 -19.08 -4.35 -7.23
CA SER A 115 -18.11 -4.80 -6.23
C SER A 115 -16.88 -5.45 -6.88
N ALA A 116 -17.06 -6.18 -7.97
CA ALA A 116 -15.98 -6.81 -8.72
C ALA A 116 -15.05 -5.77 -9.36
N ILE A 117 -15.64 -4.71 -9.97
CA ILE A 117 -14.89 -3.58 -10.53
C ILE A 117 -14.11 -2.84 -9.43
N LEU A 118 -14.75 -2.58 -8.29
CA LEU A 118 -14.12 -1.93 -7.13
C LEU A 118 -12.96 -2.78 -6.60
N LEU A 119 -13.17 -4.08 -6.41
CA LEU A 119 -12.13 -5.00 -5.95
C LEU A 119 -10.97 -5.05 -6.93
N GLY A 120 -11.26 -5.07 -8.24
CA GLY A 120 -10.25 -4.96 -9.27
C GLY A 120 -9.42 -3.69 -9.11
N ALA A 121 -10.05 -2.54 -8.85
CA ALA A 121 -9.34 -1.27 -8.69
C ALA A 121 -8.40 -1.33 -7.47
N LEU A 122 -8.93 -1.77 -6.33
CA LEU A 122 -8.17 -1.90 -5.08
C LEU A 122 -6.96 -2.85 -5.20
N LEU A 123 -7.08 -3.92 -5.98
CA LEU A 123 -6.02 -4.94 -6.11
C LEU A 123 -5.00 -4.63 -7.23
N THR A 124 -5.28 -3.66 -8.10
CA THR A 124 -4.36 -3.29 -9.19
C THR A 124 -3.25 -2.35 -8.73
N VAL A 125 -3.47 -1.67 -7.60
CA VAL A 125 -2.54 -0.69 -7.06
C VAL A 125 -1.38 -1.38 -6.34
N SER A 126 -0.16 -1.01 -6.73
CA SER A 126 1.08 -1.39 -6.06
C SER A 126 1.63 -0.18 -5.29
N GLY A 127 1.83 -0.31 -3.98
CA GLY A 127 2.30 0.81 -3.16
C GLY A 127 3.83 0.86 -2.95
N PRO A 128 4.43 2.05 -2.81
CA PRO A 128 5.86 2.23 -2.53
C PRO A 128 6.27 1.66 -1.17
N THR A 129 5.33 1.56 -0.23
CA THR A 129 5.54 1.02 1.12
C THR A 129 5.91 -0.46 1.12
N VAL A 130 5.49 -1.23 0.10
CA VAL A 130 5.85 -2.65 -0.06
C VAL A 130 7.00 -2.81 -1.04
N VAL A 131 6.97 -2.09 -2.16
CA VAL A 131 7.98 -2.22 -3.22
C VAL A 131 9.37 -1.81 -2.72
N LEU A 132 9.51 -0.67 -2.02
CA LEU A 132 10.83 -0.18 -1.60
C LEU A 132 11.54 -1.12 -0.62
N PRO A 133 10.90 -1.64 0.45
CA PRO A 133 11.51 -2.63 1.32
C PRO A 133 11.91 -3.92 0.59
N LEU A 134 11.08 -4.41 -0.33
CA LEU A 134 11.39 -5.60 -1.12
C LEU A 134 12.60 -5.38 -2.04
N LEU A 135 12.70 -4.22 -2.69
CA LEU A 135 13.87 -3.88 -3.51
C LEU A 135 15.16 -3.82 -2.68
N ARG A 136 15.09 -3.33 -1.43
CA ARG A 136 16.25 -3.33 -0.51
C ARG A 136 16.64 -4.74 -0.07
N HIS A 137 15.68 -5.67 -0.01
CA HIS A 137 15.91 -7.05 0.42
C HIS A 137 16.43 -7.93 -0.73
N VAL A 138 15.82 -7.85 -1.90
CA VAL A 138 16.14 -8.68 -3.08
C VAL A 138 17.35 -8.13 -3.85
N GLN A 139 17.56 -6.81 -3.82
CA GLN A 139 18.64 -6.12 -4.55
C GLN A 139 18.73 -6.51 -6.04
N PRO A 140 17.64 -6.33 -6.82
CA PRO A 140 17.64 -6.71 -8.23
C PRO A 140 18.61 -5.84 -9.04
N VAL A 141 18.91 -6.29 -10.27
CA VAL A 141 19.71 -5.51 -11.22
C VAL A 141 19.11 -4.11 -11.42
N ARG A 142 19.98 -3.09 -11.54
CA ARG A 142 19.62 -1.66 -11.53
C ARG A 142 18.41 -1.31 -12.40
N ARG A 143 18.34 -1.88 -13.61
CA ARG A 143 17.24 -1.64 -14.55
C ARG A 143 15.89 -2.14 -14.04
N ILE A 144 15.83 -3.34 -13.47
CA ILE A 144 14.60 -3.93 -12.92
C ILE A 144 14.21 -3.19 -11.65
N GLY A 145 15.18 -2.91 -10.77
CA GLY A 145 14.93 -2.18 -9.54
C GLY A 145 14.34 -0.78 -9.79
N SER A 146 14.90 -0.03 -10.74
CA SER A 146 14.37 1.28 -11.10
C SER A 146 13.00 1.18 -11.75
N LEU A 147 12.78 0.23 -12.67
CA LEU A 147 11.50 0.03 -13.32
C LEU A 147 10.37 -0.31 -12.32
N THR A 148 10.60 -1.26 -11.41
CA THR A 148 9.61 -1.63 -10.38
C THR A 148 9.40 -0.49 -9.38
N LYS A 149 10.45 0.27 -9.04
CA LYS A 149 10.31 1.46 -8.18
C LYS A 149 9.43 2.53 -8.83
N TRP A 150 9.66 2.82 -10.11
CA TRP A 150 8.89 3.81 -10.87
C TRP A 150 7.45 3.37 -11.09
N GLU A 151 7.24 2.11 -11.49
CA GLU A 151 5.91 1.55 -11.65
C GLU A 151 5.13 1.57 -10.32
N GLY A 152 5.74 1.12 -9.22
CA GLY A 152 5.14 1.17 -7.90
C GLY A 152 4.74 2.57 -7.43
N ILE A 153 5.63 3.56 -7.53
CA ILE A 153 5.33 4.91 -7.03
C ILE A 153 4.29 5.64 -7.91
N VAL A 154 4.33 5.45 -9.23
CA VAL A 154 3.41 6.14 -10.15
C VAL A 154 2.04 5.47 -10.18
N ASN A 155 1.97 4.15 -10.01
CA ASN A 155 0.72 3.41 -9.94
C ASN A 155 -0.10 3.77 -8.69
N ASP A 156 0.55 3.96 -7.55
CA ASP A 156 -0.10 4.19 -6.23
C ASP A 156 -1.20 5.28 -6.21
N PRO A 157 -1.00 6.49 -6.77
CA PRO A 157 -2.05 7.52 -6.82
C PRO A 157 -3.06 7.36 -7.97
N ILE A 158 -2.83 6.43 -8.93
CA ILE A 158 -3.68 6.27 -10.12
C ILE A 158 -4.89 5.39 -9.85
N GLY A 159 -4.72 4.30 -9.10
CA GLY A 159 -5.85 3.46 -8.71
C GLY A 159 -6.49 3.91 -7.42
#